data_AF-A0A6V8EWV0-F1
#
_entry.id   AF-A0A6V8EWV0-F1
#
_cell.length_a   1.000
_cell.length_b   1.000
_cell.length_c   1.000
_cell.angle_alpha   90.00
_cell.angle_beta   90.00
_cell.angle_gamma   90.00
#
_symmetry.space_group_name_H-M   'P 1'
#
loop_
_entity.id
_entity.type
_entity.pdbx_description
1 polymer ?
#
loop_
_entity_poly.entity_id
_entity_poly.type
_entity_poly.pdbx_seq_one_letter_code
_entity_poly.pdbx_strand_id
1 'polypeptide(L)'
;MLTSLLVIAGLLFMSQFPVISPVSNVHPDETFGEGPPTTDTDEDGIPDVHETIFEDWINFSSVDGRFVAMEGLNSTVPDANFDTDRDGLNNTEEYCWPYPANCNDPGFSRGLTGTLDENGDRMYLDPRVADSDGDGMPDGFEAWMCDRAGGFDEVTQRYVCPYFDPLNASDQTDDPDEDGFDVNRDGFLTVAEQYTSPEEYRYSMPGNFTHELDGLWCSATLPQGSVLTQWPFITNGANASFVNILSACTTNVTGVVGEDLWLGTDPLLDDSDRYSWDGFAVRPLYPSFGDGMPDGWEVHFG
;
A
#
# COMPACT_ATOMS: atom_id res chain seq x y z
N MET A 1 -50.19 19.92 -12.09
CA MET A 1 -48.71 19.83 -12.08
C MET A 1 -48.25 18.98 -10.89
N LEU A 2 -48.79 17.76 -10.72
CA LEU A 2 -48.47 16.90 -9.56
C LEU A 2 -48.38 15.41 -9.94
N THR A 3 -48.35 15.10 -11.24
CA THR A 3 -48.35 13.72 -11.75
C THR A 3 -47.04 13.34 -12.45
N SER A 4 -46.05 14.24 -12.49
CA SER A 4 -44.76 14.00 -13.14
C SER A 4 -43.61 13.68 -12.18
N LEU A 5 -43.82 13.80 -10.85
CA LEU A 5 -42.77 13.53 -9.85
C LEU A 5 -42.71 12.07 -9.36
N LEU A 6 -43.74 11.25 -9.62
CA LEU A 6 -43.81 9.87 -9.13
C LEU A 6 -43.19 8.83 -10.07
N VAL A 7 -42.81 9.21 -11.29
CA VAL A 7 -42.18 8.28 -12.26
C VAL A 7 -40.65 8.28 -12.15
N ILE A 8 -40.05 9.30 -11.52
CA ILE A 8 -38.59 9.41 -11.40
C ILE A 8 -38.05 8.67 -10.16
N ALA A 9 -38.89 8.42 -9.15
CA ALA A 9 -38.49 7.64 -7.96
C ALA A 9 -38.49 6.10 -8.18
N GLY A 10 -39.00 5.61 -9.31
CA GLY A 10 -39.09 4.18 -9.62
C GLY A 10 -37.93 3.60 -10.44
N LEU A 11 -36.99 4.45 -10.89
CA LEU A 11 -35.89 4.06 -11.80
C LEU A 11 -34.52 3.99 -11.11
N LEU A 12 -34.45 4.17 -9.79
CA LEU A 12 -33.20 4.13 -9.01
C LEU A 12 -32.96 2.80 -8.27
N PHE A 13 -33.74 1.76 -8.57
CA PHE A 13 -33.35 0.40 -8.25
C PHE A 13 -32.67 -0.23 -9.47
N MET A 14 -31.52 0.31 -9.88
CA MET A 14 -30.53 -0.52 -10.54
C MET A 14 -29.95 -1.43 -9.45
N SER A 15 -30.68 -2.53 -9.25
CA SER A 15 -30.21 -3.73 -8.59
C SER A 15 -28.82 -4.04 -9.13
N GLN A 16 -27.80 -3.80 -8.31
CA GLN A 16 -26.46 -4.34 -8.49
C GLN A 16 -26.58 -5.85 -8.30
N PHE A 17 -26.98 -6.54 -9.35
CA PHE A 17 -26.78 -7.98 -9.39
C PHE A 17 -25.27 -8.19 -9.53
N PRO A 18 -24.69 -9.15 -8.78
CA PRO A 18 -23.31 -9.55 -9.00
C PRO A 18 -23.14 -9.92 -10.48
N VAL A 19 -21.91 -9.80 -10.98
CA VAL A 19 -21.53 -10.44 -12.24
C VAL A 19 -21.77 -11.95 -12.02
N ILE A 20 -22.92 -12.42 -12.50
CA ILE A 20 -23.23 -13.84 -12.53
C ILE A 20 -22.29 -14.43 -13.56
N SER A 21 -21.34 -15.25 -13.10
CA SER A 21 -20.64 -16.19 -13.95
C SER A 21 -21.66 -16.88 -14.86
N PRO A 22 -21.38 -17.06 -16.15
CA PRO A 22 -22.33 -17.65 -17.07
C PRO A 22 -22.79 -19.00 -16.51
N VAL A 23 -24.06 -19.08 -16.11
CA VAL A 23 -24.63 -20.30 -15.56
C VAL A 23 -24.69 -21.32 -16.69
N SER A 24 -23.90 -22.40 -16.55
CA SER A 24 -23.81 -23.48 -17.54
C SER A 24 -25.18 -24.09 -17.89
N ASN A 25 -26.14 -24.07 -16.96
CA ASN A 25 -27.48 -24.60 -17.17
C ASN A 25 -28.57 -23.86 -16.38
N VAL A 26 -29.68 -23.53 -17.06
CA VAL A 26 -30.87 -22.90 -16.46
C VAL A 26 -31.83 -23.91 -15.80
N HIS A 27 -31.50 -25.20 -15.83
CA HIS A 27 -32.30 -26.27 -15.23
C HIS A 27 -31.65 -26.78 -13.94
N PRO A 28 -32.29 -26.58 -12.77
CA PRO A 28 -31.73 -26.97 -11.47
C PRO A 28 -31.56 -28.49 -11.27
N ASP A 29 -32.16 -29.30 -12.14
CA ASP A 29 -32.04 -30.77 -12.11
C ASP A 29 -30.85 -31.29 -12.96
N GLU A 30 -30.19 -30.40 -13.72
CA GLU A 30 -29.03 -30.71 -14.58
C GLU A 30 -27.72 -30.13 -14.04
N THR A 31 -27.74 -29.50 -12.86
CA THR A 31 -26.55 -29.05 -12.16
C THR A 31 -25.97 -30.20 -11.34
N PHE A 32 -24.66 -30.42 -11.45
CA PHE A 32 -23.95 -31.44 -10.67
C PHE A 32 -23.78 -31.04 -9.20
N GLY A 33 -24.77 -30.41 -8.56
CA GLY A 33 -24.78 -30.15 -7.13
C GLY A 33 -23.55 -29.43 -6.55
N GLU A 34 -22.64 -28.90 -7.37
CA GLU A 34 -21.64 -27.95 -6.90
C GLU A 34 -22.42 -26.74 -6.41
N GLY A 35 -22.26 -26.46 -5.12
CA GLY A 35 -22.88 -25.31 -4.49
C GLY A 35 -22.52 -24.02 -5.25
N PRO A 36 -23.18 -22.89 -4.94
CA PRO A 36 -22.62 -21.60 -5.33
C PRO A 36 -21.15 -21.58 -4.90
N PRO A 37 -20.20 -21.08 -5.73
CA PRO A 37 -18.79 -21.04 -5.39
C PRO A 37 -18.60 -20.05 -4.23
N THR A 38 -18.79 -20.55 -3.03
CA THR A 38 -18.67 -19.83 -1.77
C THR A 38 -18.25 -20.85 -0.73
N THR A 39 -16.97 -21.18 -0.73
CA THR A 39 -16.35 -22.03 0.30
C THR A 39 -14.89 -21.70 0.21
N ASP A 40 -14.46 -20.72 1.00
CA ASP A 40 -13.11 -20.68 1.55
C ASP A 40 -12.78 -22.11 2.04
N THR A 41 -11.99 -22.83 1.24
CA THR A 41 -11.80 -24.29 1.33
C THR A 41 -10.85 -24.66 2.47
N ASP A 42 -9.89 -23.78 2.78
CA ASP A 42 -8.90 -23.97 3.83
C ASP A 42 -9.19 -23.18 5.12
N GLU A 43 -10.29 -22.44 5.13
CA GLU A 43 -10.86 -21.70 6.27
C GLU A 43 -9.94 -20.59 6.79
N ASP A 44 -9.19 -19.95 5.90
CA ASP A 44 -8.23 -18.90 6.25
C ASP A 44 -8.80 -17.47 6.19
N GLY A 45 -10.01 -17.33 5.66
CA GLY A 45 -10.77 -16.08 5.55
C GLY A 45 -10.73 -15.45 4.16
N ILE A 46 -9.89 -15.93 3.25
CA ILE A 46 -9.87 -15.50 1.84
C ILE A 46 -10.77 -16.44 1.03
N PRO A 47 -11.69 -15.93 0.18
CA PRO A 47 -12.50 -16.81 -0.64
C PRO A 47 -11.68 -17.44 -1.79
N ASP A 48 -11.91 -18.73 -2.07
CA ASP A 48 -11.34 -19.47 -3.23
C ASP A 48 -11.41 -18.70 -4.56
N VAL A 49 -12.46 -17.91 -4.77
CA VAL A 49 -12.62 -17.09 -5.99
C VAL A 49 -11.56 -15.99 -6.09
N HIS A 50 -11.14 -15.39 -4.99
CA HIS A 50 -10.06 -14.40 -4.97
C HIS A 50 -8.71 -15.08 -5.15
N GLU A 51 -8.49 -16.21 -4.49
CA GLU A 51 -7.24 -16.97 -4.63
C GLU A 51 -7.04 -17.47 -6.06
N THR A 52 -8.12 -17.89 -6.73
CA THR A 52 -8.07 -18.28 -8.15
C THR A 52 -7.67 -17.12 -9.07
N ILE A 53 -7.93 -15.86 -8.70
CA ILE A 53 -7.51 -14.69 -9.50
C ILE A 53 -5.98 -14.52 -9.43
N PHE A 54 -5.38 -14.83 -8.28
CA PHE A 54 -3.96 -14.65 -7.98
C PHE A 54 -3.20 -15.99 -7.84
N GLU A 55 -3.72 -17.08 -8.42
CA GLU A 55 -3.13 -18.44 -8.31
C GLU A 55 -1.79 -18.58 -9.06
N ASP A 56 -1.60 -17.74 -10.09
CA ASP A 56 -0.46 -17.84 -10.99
C ASP A 56 0.84 -17.41 -10.30
N TRP A 57 1.93 -18.10 -10.62
CA TRP A 57 3.27 -17.74 -10.15
C TRP A 57 3.84 -16.57 -10.96
N ILE A 58 4.36 -15.57 -10.27
CA ILE A 58 5.09 -14.47 -10.90
C ILE A 58 6.58 -14.79 -10.89
N ASN A 59 7.20 -14.71 -12.06
CA ASN A 59 8.63 -14.98 -12.25
C ASN A 59 9.26 -13.85 -13.06
N PHE A 60 10.24 -13.16 -12.50
CA PHE A 60 10.97 -12.09 -13.19
C PHE A 60 12.43 -12.00 -12.73
N SER A 61 13.21 -11.17 -13.42
CA SER A 61 14.57 -10.83 -13.00
C SER A 61 14.57 -9.43 -12.40
N SER A 62 15.07 -9.31 -11.18
CA SER A 62 15.37 -8.04 -10.52
C SER A 62 16.31 -7.17 -11.37
N VAL A 63 16.35 -5.88 -11.06
CA VAL A 63 17.23 -4.86 -11.69
C VAL A 63 18.72 -5.27 -11.72
N ASP A 64 19.18 -6.09 -10.78
CA ASP A 64 20.56 -6.58 -10.71
C ASP A 64 20.77 -7.98 -11.32
N GLY A 65 19.71 -8.58 -11.86
CA GLY A 65 19.71 -9.92 -12.46
C GLY A 65 19.48 -11.06 -11.47
N ARG A 66 19.14 -10.81 -10.20
CA ARG A 66 18.62 -11.85 -9.29
C ARG A 66 17.27 -12.36 -9.80
N PHE A 67 17.06 -13.67 -9.69
CA PHE A 67 15.78 -14.29 -10.08
C PHE A 67 14.79 -14.17 -8.91
N VAL A 68 13.60 -13.65 -9.21
CA VAL A 68 12.48 -13.51 -8.30
C VAL A 68 11.39 -14.49 -8.73
N ALA A 69 10.88 -15.25 -7.77
CA ALA A 69 9.74 -16.13 -7.95
C ALA A 69 8.81 -15.96 -6.75
N MET A 70 7.60 -15.48 -7.02
CA MET A 70 6.52 -15.32 -6.04
C MET A 70 5.48 -16.39 -6.31
N GLU A 71 5.15 -17.14 -5.25
CA GLU A 71 4.09 -18.13 -5.28
C GLU A 71 2.75 -17.39 -5.28
N GLY A 72 1.79 -17.87 -6.08
CA GLY A 72 0.42 -17.34 -6.05
C GLY A 72 -0.37 -17.88 -4.86
N LEU A 73 -1.54 -17.30 -4.64
CA LEU A 73 -2.45 -17.73 -3.57
C LEU A 73 -2.94 -19.17 -3.77
N ASN A 74 -3.27 -19.84 -2.67
CA ASN A 74 -3.61 -21.25 -2.67
C ASN A 74 -4.85 -21.61 -1.85
N SER A 75 -5.96 -21.82 -2.57
CA SER A 75 -7.26 -22.26 -2.02
C SER A 75 -7.31 -23.57 -1.23
N THR A 76 -6.18 -24.27 -1.06
CA THR A 76 -6.14 -25.53 -0.31
C THR A 76 -5.21 -25.49 0.89
N VAL A 77 -4.41 -24.42 1.04
CA VAL A 77 -3.39 -24.31 2.08
C VAL A 77 -3.44 -22.90 2.64
N PRO A 78 -3.73 -22.74 3.95
CA PRO A 78 -3.90 -21.42 4.55
C PRO A 78 -2.65 -20.56 4.35
N ASP A 79 -2.81 -19.48 3.59
CA ASP A 79 -1.74 -18.53 3.26
C ASP A 79 -2.13 -17.08 3.56
N ALA A 80 -3.36 -16.81 4.00
CA ALA A 80 -3.90 -15.50 4.37
C ALA A 80 -3.02 -14.59 5.24
N ASN A 81 -2.14 -15.16 6.07
CA ASN A 81 -1.27 -14.40 6.98
C ASN A 81 0.16 -14.23 6.45
N PHE A 82 0.43 -14.68 5.22
CA PHE A 82 1.72 -14.48 4.57
C PHE A 82 1.74 -13.13 3.86
N ASP A 83 2.91 -12.54 3.89
CA ASP A 83 3.29 -11.34 3.14
C ASP A 83 4.24 -11.85 2.07
N THR A 84 3.68 -12.13 0.90
CA THR A 84 4.32 -12.94 -0.14
C THR A 84 5.34 -12.11 -0.92
N ASP A 85 5.01 -10.86 -1.20
CA ASP A 85 5.80 -9.87 -1.94
C ASP A 85 6.55 -8.87 -1.04
N ARG A 86 6.43 -8.98 0.29
CA ARG A 86 7.26 -8.28 1.29
C ARG A 86 7.07 -6.77 1.29
N ASP A 87 5.87 -6.34 0.98
CA ASP A 87 5.49 -4.93 0.95
C ASP A 87 4.96 -4.44 2.31
N GLY A 88 4.79 -5.34 3.29
CA GLY A 88 4.32 -5.02 4.64
C GLY A 88 2.81 -5.17 4.84
N LEU A 89 2.08 -5.64 3.83
CA LEU A 89 0.72 -6.15 3.92
C LEU A 89 0.73 -7.67 3.82
N ASN A 90 -0.19 -8.33 4.53
CA ASN A 90 -0.44 -9.75 4.27
C ASN A 90 -1.56 -9.94 3.26
N ASN A 91 -1.66 -11.15 2.71
CA ASN A 91 -2.67 -11.51 1.72
C ASN A 91 -4.12 -11.13 2.17
N THR A 92 -4.41 -11.15 3.48
CA THR A 92 -5.72 -10.72 4.01
C THR A 92 -5.90 -9.21 3.96
N GLU A 93 -4.90 -8.43 4.35
CA GLU A 93 -4.90 -6.96 4.31
C GLU A 93 -5.11 -6.47 2.87
N GLU A 94 -4.45 -7.13 1.91
CA GLU A 94 -4.58 -6.87 0.48
C GLU A 94 -5.97 -7.23 -0.06
N TYR A 95 -6.46 -8.42 0.26
CA TYR A 95 -7.83 -8.81 -0.10
C TYR A 95 -8.89 -7.87 0.50
N CYS A 96 -8.67 -7.44 1.75
CA CYS A 96 -9.60 -6.60 2.47
C CYS A 96 -9.58 -5.15 1.98
N TRP A 97 -8.52 -4.69 1.31
CA TRP A 97 -8.40 -3.31 0.85
C TRP A 97 -9.64 -2.87 0.06
N PRO A 98 -10.20 -1.66 0.31
CA PRO A 98 -9.74 -0.57 1.19
C PRO A 98 -10.32 -0.62 2.63
N TYR A 99 -10.70 -1.80 3.12
CA TYR A 99 -11.16 -2.01 4.50
C TYR A 99 -10.02 -2.57 5.36
N PRO A 100 -10.08 -2.40 6.70
CA PRO A 100 -9.10 -3.04 7.59
C PRO A 100 -9.16 -4.58 7.49
N ALA A 101 -8.09 -5.25 7.94
CA ALA A 101 -7.94 -6.71 7.91
C ALA A 101 -9.10 -7.50 8.56
N ASN A 102 -9.87 -6.86 9.45
CA ASN A 102 -11.07 -7.45 10.05
C ASN A 102 -12.29 -7.44 9.13
N CYS A 103 -12.12 -7.20 7.82
CA CYS A 103 -13.20 -7.18 6.84
C CYS A 103 -14.00 -8.49 6.82
N ASN A 104 -13.38 -9.60 7.28
CA ASN A 104 -13.99 -10.92 7.39
C ASN A 104 -14.82 -11.14 8.67
N ASP A 105 -14.89 -10.18 9.59
CA ASP A 105 -15.70 -10.31 10.80
C ASP A 105 -17.21 -10.22 10.51
N PRO A 106 -18.05 -11.04 11.17
CA PRO A 106 -19.50 -11.06 10.96
C PRO A 106 -20.23 -9.79 11.42
N GLY A 107 -19.55 -8.94 12.21
CA GLY A 107 -20.08 -7.66 12.71
C GLY A 107 -19.72 -6.44 11.87
N PHE A 108 -18.91 -6.61 10.82
CA PHE A 108 -18.46 -5.51 9.97
C PHE A 108 -19.61 -5.07 9.04
N SER A 109 -19.98 -3.79 9.06
CA SER A 109 -21.01 -3.23 8.18
C SER A 109 -20.45 -3.09 6.76
N ARG A 110 -20.44 -4.20 6.03
CA ARG A 110 -19.72 -4.37 4.76
C ARG A 110 -20.31 -3.61 3.57
N GLY A 111 -19.42 -3.04 2.78
CA GLY A 111 -19.48 -3.10 1.32
C GLY A 111 -18.68 -4.31 0.80
N LEU A 112 -18.67 -4.55 -0.51
CA LEU A 112 -17.82 -5.57 -1.14
C LEU A 112 -16.37 -5.07 -1.17
N THR A 113 -15.39 -5.93 -0.88
CA THR A 113 -13.94 -5.62 -0.93
C THR A 113 -13.48 -5.27 -2.35
N GLY A 114 -12.31 -4.66 -2.46
CA GLY A 114 -11.78 -4.09 -3.69
C GLY A 114 -12.43 -2.77 -4.07
N THR A 115 -11.72 -1.97 -4.85
CA THR A 115 -12.25 -0.73 -5.46
C THR A 115 -12.82 -1.05 -6.85
N LEU A 116 -13.62 -0.13 -7.40
CA LEU A 116 -14.18 -0.29 -8.74
C LEU A 116 -13.37 0.55 -9.71
N ASP A 117 -12.95 -0.07 -10.81
CA ASP A 117 -12.30 0.62 -11.92
C ASP A 117 -13.33 1.44 -12.74
N GLU A 118 -12.86 2.13 -13.79
CA GLU A 118 -13.71 2.88 -14.71
C GLU A 118 -14.74 2.01 -15.45
N ASN A 119 -14.48 0.71 -15.60
CA ASN A 119 -15.35 -0.26 -16.27
C ASN A 119 -16.39 -0.89 -15.31
N GLY A 120 -16.25 -0.67 -14.00
CA GLY A 120 -17.05 -1.28 -12.95
C GLY A 120 -16.60 -2.68 -12.56
N ASP A 121 -15.41 -3.10 -12.99
CA ASP A 121 -14.73 -4.29 -12.54
C ASP A 121 -14.02 -4.01 -11.20
N ARG A 122 -13.87 -5.06 -10.37
CA ARG A 122 -13.21 -4.94 -9.07
C ARG A 122 -11.70 -5.09 -9.24
N MET A 123 -10.97 -4.16 -8.65
CA MET A 123 -9.52 -4.21 -8.50
C MET A 123 -9.16 -4.43 -7.03
N TYR A 124 -8.08 -5.17 -6.83
CA TYR A 124 -7.53 -5.57 -5.55
C TYR A 124 -6.02 -5.32 -5.59
N LEU A 125 -5.39 -5.16 -4.43
CA LEU A 125 -3.94 -5.26 -4.33
C LEU A 125 -3.54 -6.67 -4.74
N ASP A 126 -2.44 -6.80 -5.49
CA ASP A 126 -1.94 -8.10 -5.97
C ASP A 126 -0.88 -8.63 -5.00
N PRO A 127 -1.17 -9.72 -4.23
CA PRO A 127 -0.27 -10.25 -3.20
C PRO A 127 1.10 -10.74 -3.67
N ARG A 128 1.37 -10.65 -4.96
CA ARG A 128 2.59 -11.12 -5.59
C ARG A 128 3.44 -9.95 -6.12
N VAL A 129 2.94 -8.72 -6.00
CA VAL A 129 3.52 -7.51 -6.58
C VAL A 129 3.47 -6.39 -5.55
N ALA A 130 4.63 -6.03 -5.02
CA ALA A 130 4.72 -5.08 -3.92
C ALA A 130 4.26 -3.65 -4.25
N ASP A 131 4.05 -3.32 -5.53
CA ASP A 131 3.67 -2.00 -6.05
C ASP A 131 2.62 -2.26 -7.15
N SER A 132 1.36 -2.35 -6.73
CA SER A 132 0.22 -2.84 -7.51
C SER A 132 -0.14 -1.92 -8.67
N ASP A 133 0.05 -0.62 -8.52
CA ASP A 133 -0.27 0.38 -9.54
C ASP A 133 0.95 0.86 -10.35
N GLY A 134 2.15 0.52 -9.92
CA GLY A 134 3.41 0.73 -10.64
C GLY A 134 3.91 2.17 -10.57
N ASP A 135 3.52 2.90 -9.53
CA ASP A 135 3.84 4.31 -9.36
C ASP A 135 5.28 4.51 -8.81
N GLY A 136 5.81 3.50 -8.13
CA GLY A 136 7.15 3.43 -7.57
C GLY A 136 7.23 3.33 -6.05
N MET A 137 6.09 3.43 -5.37
CA MET A 137 5.91 3.22 -3.93
C MET A 137 5.28 1.83 -3.68
N PRO A 138 5.67 1.11 -2.62
CA PRO A 138 5.01 -0.16 -2.29
C PRO A 138 3.66 0.01 -1.60
N ASP A 139 2.73 -0.93 -1.82
CA ASP A 139 1.35 -0.82 -1.35
C ASP A 139 1.27 -0.66 0.17
N GLY A 140 2.06 -1.42 0.93
CA GLY A 140 2.14 -1.27 2.38
C GLY A 140 2.72 0.07 2.86
N PHE A 141 3.63 0.69 2.11
CA PHE A 141 4.10 2.06 2.42
C PHE A 141 2.98 3.08 2.20
N GLU A 142 2.29 2.98 1.07
CA GLU A 142 1.20 3.88 0.72
C GLU A 142 0.02 3.75 1.68
N ALA A 143 -0.38 2.51 2.02
CA ALA A 143 -1.41 2.24 3.01
C ALA A 143 -1.08 2.88 4.38
N TRP A 144 0.18 2.79 4.79
CA TRP A 144 0.67 3.42 6.03
C TRP A 144 0.64 4.96 5.93
N MET A 145 1.09 5.54 4.81
CA MET A 145 1.07 6.97 4.57
C MET A 145 -0.36 7.53 4.52
N CYS A 146 -1.28 6.80 3.88
CA CYS A 146 -2.70 7.15 3.84
C CYS A 146 -3.34 7.16 5.23
N ASP A 147 -3.09 6.15 6.07
CA ASP A 147 -3.56 6.13 7.47
C ASP A 147 -3.01 7.33 8.25
N ARG A 148 -1.71 7.60 8.09
CA ARG A 148 -1.02 8.74 8.73
C ARG A 148 -1.57 10.09 8.28
N ALA A 149 -1.88 10.24 7.00
CA ALA A 149 -2.51 11.45 6.45
C ALA A 149 -3.97 11.63 6.92
N GLY A 150 -4.51 10.66 7.68
CA GLY A 150 -5.88 10.69 8.19
C GLY A 150 -6.91 10.20 7.17
N GLY A 151 -6.52 9.34 6.23
CA GLY A 151 -7.39 8.76 5.20
C GLY A 151 -8.39 7.73 5.74
N PHE A 152 -8.24 7.27 6.99
CA PHE A 152 -9.18 6.33 7.59
C PHE A 152 -10.48 7.01 8.06
N ASP A 153 -11.61 6.65 7.45
CA ASP A 153 -12.93 7.10 7.87
C ASP A 153 -13.53 6.16 8.92
N GLU A 154 -13.53 6.58 10.19
CA GLU A 154 -14.09 5.82 11.31
C GLU A 154 -15.60 5.50 11.14
N VAL A 155 -16.35 6.29 10.38
CA VAL A 155 -17.80 6.10 10.22
C VAL A 155 -18.10 4.98 9.22
N THR A 156 -17.40 4.98 8.10
CA THR A 156 -17.56 3.96 7.05
C THR A 156 -16.61 2.77 7.22
N GLN A 157 -15.67 2.86 8.16
CA GLN A 157 -14.61 1.88 8.42
C GLN A 157 -13.79 1.57 7.17
N ARG A 158 -13.46 2.60 6.38
CA ARG A 158 -12.83 2.47 5.06
C ARG A 158 -11.69 3.47 4.91
N TYR A 159 -10.60 3.05 4.28
CA TYR A 159 -9.54 3.93 3.80
C TYR A 159 -9.99 4.69 2.55
N VAL A 160 -9.85 6.01 2.59
CA VAL A 160 -10.05 6.92 1.47
C VAL A 160 -8.77 7.73 1.35
N CYS A 161 -7.92 7.32 0.43
CA CYS A 161 -6.59 7.87 0.23
C CYS A 161 -6.65 8.93 -0.89
N PRO A 162 -6.65 10.24 -0.58
CA PRO A 162 -6.54 11.27 -1.61
C PRO A 162 -5.12 11.39 -2.18
N TYR A 163 -4.14 10.93 -1.41
CA TYR A 163 -2.71 10.84 -1.71
C TYR A 163 -2.27 9.46 -1.19
N PHE A 164 -1.36 8.76 -1.88
CA PHE A 164 -0.89 7.41 -1.53
C PHE A 164 -2.02 6.37 -1.66
N ASP A 165 -2.57 6.23 -2.87
CA ASP A 165 -3.59 5.21 -3.16
C ASP A 165 -2.96 4.05 -3.93
N PRO A 166 -2.73 2.88 -3.30
CA PRO A 166 -1.98 1.77 -3.90
C PRO A 166 -2.61 1.13 -5.15
N LEU A 167 -3.80 1.57 -5.53
CA LEU A 167 -4.51 1.10 -6.72
C LEU A 167 -4.57 2.15 -7.82
N ASN A 168 -3.93 3.30 -7.63
CA ASN A 168 -4.04 4.45 -8.51
C ASN A 168 -2.75 5.30 -8.53
N ALA A 169 -1.93 5.02 -9.54
CA ALA A 169 -0.63 5.65 -9.81
C ALA A 169 -0.65 7.15 -10.19
N SER A 170 -1.72 7.88 -9.83
CA SER A 170 -1.82 9.32 -10.07
C SER A 170 -0.82 10.14 -9.25
N ASP A 171 -0.40 9.61 -8.12
CA ASP A 171 0.56 10.15 -7.15
C ASP A 171 2.03 9.93 -7.50
N GLN A 172 2.32 9.19 -8.58
CA GLN A 172 3.69 9.08 -9.12
C GLN A 172 4.37 10.44 -9.34
N THR A 173 3.59 11.45 -9.71
CA THR A 173 4.08 12.81 -9.98
C THR A 173 3.67 13.82 -8.92
N ASP A 174 3.08 13.38 -7.82
CA ASP A 174 2.62 14.28 -6.78
C ASP A 174 3.75 14.61 -5.80
N ASP A 175 3.79 15.89 -5.44
CA ASP A 175 4.73 16.53 -4.52
C ASP A 175 3.86 17.35 -3.54
N PRO A 176 3.37 16.71 -2.45
CA PRO A 176 2.38 17.32 -1.55
C PRO A 176 2.89 18.50 -0.72
N ASP A 177 4.19 18.56 -0.43
CA ASP A 177 4.82 19.61 0.37
C ASP A 177 5.56 20.68 -0.47
N GLU A 178 5.67 20.48 -1.77
CA GLU A 178 6.20 21.43 -2.76
C GLU A 178 7.65 21.85 -2.46
N ASP A 179 8.48 20.90 -2.03
CA ASP A 179 9.81 21.16 -1.47
C ASP A 179 10.97 21.07 -2.50
N GLY A 180 10.65 20.78 -3.76
CA GLY A 180 11.58 20.68 -4.87
C GLY A 180 12.54 21.86 -5.04
N PHE A 181 13.74 21.59 -5.58
CA PHE A 181 14.83 22.57 -5.69
C PHE A 181 15.28 22.87 -7.13
N ASP A 182 15.31 24.15 -7.51
CA ASP A 182 15.84 24.63 -8.80
C ASP A 182 17.38 24.52 -8.84
N VAL A 183 17.86 23.31 -9.16
CA VAL A 183 19.29 22.97 -9.23
C VAL A 183 19.99 23.81 -10.29
N ASN A 184 19.33 24.02 -11.43
CA ASN A 184 19.94 24.64 -12.60
C ASN A 184 19.91 26.19 -12.57
N ARG A 185 19.12 26.77 -11.67
CA ARG A 185 18.97 28.20 -11.37
C ARG A 185 18.43 29.03 -12.53
N ASP A 186 17.57 28.44 -13.36
CA ASP A 186 16.90 29.16 -14.44
C ASP A 186 15.63 29.90 -13.98
N GLY A 187 15.23 29.69 -12.72
CA GLY A 187 14.10 30.33 -12.07
C GLY A 187 12.77 29.59 -12.23
N PHE A 188 12.79 28.35 -12.74
CA PHE A 188 11.62 27.50 -12.90
C PHE A 188 11.90 26.10 -12.37
N LEU A 189 10.97 25.55 -11.57
CA LEU A 189 11.00 24.14 -11.20
C LEU A 189 10.48 23.29 -12.37
N THR A 190 11.34 22.41 -12.88
CA THR A 190 10.94 21.39 -13.84
C THR A 190 10.39 20.15 -13.13
N VAL A 191 9.73 19.24 -13.86
CA VAL A 191 9.20 17.98 -13.28
C VAL A 191 10.30 17.13 -12.64
N ALA A 192 11.53 17.20 -13.17
CA ALA A 192 12.68 16.49 -12.62
C ALA A 192 13.32 17.19 -11.40
N GLU A 193 12.82 18.36 -11.02
CA GLU A 193 13.26 19.16 -9.88
C GLU A 193 12.16 19.28 -8.81
N GLN A 194 11.01 18.63 -9.01
CA GLN A 194 9.89 18.65 -8.06
C GLN A 194 10.16 17.80 -6.83
N TYR A 195 10.95 16.72 -6.96
CA TYR A 195 11.22 15.78 -5.87
C TYR A 195 9.92 15.10 -5.41
N THR A 196 9.38 14.24 -6.27
CA THR A 196 8.04 13.66 -6.06
C THR A 196 8.02 12.60 -4.97
N SER A 197 6.83 12.24 -4.48
CA SER A 197 6.65 11.28 -3.39
C SER A 197 7.39 9.93 -3.58
N PRO A 198 7.41 9.32 -4.78
CA PRO A 198 8.22 8.12 -5.01
C PRO A 198 9.73 8.38 -4.99
N GLU A 199 10.20 9.57 -5.37
CA GLU A 199 11.63 9.95 -5.31
C GLU A 199 12.09 10.08 -3.86
N GLU A 200 11.23 10.63 -3.00
CA GLU A 200 11.42 10.76 -1.56
C GLU A 200 11.47 9.43 -0.83
N TYR A 201 10.49 8.56 -1.09
CA TYR A 201 10.48 7.20 -0.54
C TYR A 201 11.77 6.47 -0.88
N ARG A 202 12.25 6.62 -2.12
CA ARG A 202 13.47 5.96 -2.63
C ARG A 202 14.75 6.69 -2.25
N TYR A 203 14.69 7.76 -1.46
CA TYR A 203 15.88 8.50 -1.08
C TYR A 203 16.90 7.58 -0.38
N SER A 204 18.16 7.67 -0.82
CA SER A 204 19.27 6.82 -0.38
C SER A 204 19.11 5.31 -0.65
N MET A 205 18.08 4.88 -1.38
CA MET A 205 17.88 3.48 -1.77
C MET A 205 18.91 3.06 -2.84
N PRO A 206 19.57 1.90 -2.69
CA PRO A 206 20.54 1.47 -3.67
C PRO A 206 19.85 1.00 -4.96
N GLY A 207 20.43 1.30 -6.13
CA GLY A 207 19.81 0.96 -7.42
C GLY A 207 19.70 -0.54 -7.73
N ASN A 208 20.15 -1.43 -6.83
CA ASN A 208 19.94 -2.88 -6.92
C ASN A 208 18.83 -3.39 -6.00
N PHE A 209 18.09 -2.49 -5.34
CA PHE A 209 16.99 -2.82 -4.45
C PHE A 209 15.77 -3.30 -5.25
N THR A 210 15.07 -4.30 -4.73
CA THR A 210 13.83 -4.84 -5.32
C THR A 210 12.92 -5.24 -4.17
N HIS A 211 11.73 -4.65 -4.09
CA HIS A 211 10.83 -4.81 -2.94
C HIS A 211 10.48 -6.27 -2.69
N GLU A 212 10.20 -7.02 -3.76
CA GLU A 212 9.85 -8.45 -3.71
C GLU A 212 10.98 -9.35 -3.17
N LEU A 213 12.23 -8.85 -3.11
CA LEU A 213 13.36 -9.57 -2.54
C LEU A 213 13.88 -8.97 -1.23
N ASP A 214 14.02 -7.65 -1.21
CA ASP A 214 14.72 -6.91 -0.18
C ASP A 214 13.76 -6.28 0.84
N GLY A 215 12.46 -6.30 0.56
CA GLY A 215 11.37 -5.79 1.40
C GLY A 215 11.13 -4.29 1.25
N LEU A 216 10.53 -3.69 2.27
CA LEU A 216 10.34 -2.24 2.37
C LEU A 216 11.64 -1.49 2.69
N TRP A 217 11.74 -0.24 2.21
CA TRP A 217 12.83 0.69 2.52
C TRP A 217 12.72 1.29 3.93
N CYS A 218 12.79 0.41 4.93
CA CYS A 218 12.81 0.76 6.35
C CYS A 218 13.83 -0.10 7.11
N SER A 219 14.18 0.33 8.33
CA SER A 219 15.01 -0.43 9.26
C SER A 219 14.18 -0.76 10.49
N ALA A 220 14.16 -2.02 10.90
CA ALA A 220 13.46 -2.47 12.11
C ALA A 220 14.32 -3.42 12.95
N THR A 221 14.22 -3.29 14.28
CA THR A 221 14.84 -4.18 15.27
C THR A 221 13.83 -5.16 15.87
N LEU A 222 13.47 -6.19 15.12
CA LEU A 222 12.52 -7.20 15.60
C LEU A 222 12.95 -7.84 16.94
N PRO A 223 12.02 -8.13 17.88
CA PRO A 223 10.57 -8.02 17.78
C PRO A 223 9.98 -6.76 18.45
N GLN A 224 10.82 -5.86 18.98
CA GLN A 224 10.37 -4.63 19.62
C GLN A 224 10.46 -3.49 18.61
N GLY A 225 9.41 -2.69 18.48
CA GLY A 225 9.42 -1.53 17.61
C GLY A 225 9.55 -0.21 18.37
N SER A 226 9.53 0.89 17.64
CA SER A 226 9.72 2.22 18.22
C SER A 226 8.58 2.57 19.17
N VAL A 227 8.93 3.22 20.28
CA VAL A 227 7.97 3.83 21.22
C VAL A 227 7.44 5.18 20.72
N LEU A 228 8.05 5.74 19.67
CA LEU A 228 7.67 6.99 19.05
C LEU A 228 6.71 6.74 17.90
N THR A 229 5.74 7.63 17.74
CA THR A 229 4.64 7.50 16.76
C THR A 229 4.66 8.56 15.67
N GLN A 230 5.68 9.40 15.67
CA GLN A 230 5.88 10.47 14.67
C GLN A 230 6.94 10.04 13.68
N TRP A 231 6.95 10.63 12.49
CA TRP A 231 8.03 10.45 11.53
C TRP A 231 9.41 10.69 12.18
N PRO A 232 10.47 9.96 11.79
CA PRO A 232 10.51 8.84 10.82
C PRO A 232 10.14 7.47 11.43
N PHE A 233 9.62 7.44 12.66
CA PHE A 233 9.47 6.20 13.42
C PHE A 233 8.24 5.40 12.99
N ILE A 234 8.44 4.09 12.83
CA ILE A 234 7.35 3.15 12.55
C ILE A 234 6.76 2.72 13.90
N THR A 235 5.45 2.92 14.06
CA THR A 235 4.73 2.53 15.27
C THR A 235 4.69 1.01 15.43
N ASN A 236 4.91 0.52 16.66
CA ASN A 236 4.70 -0.88 17.00
C ASN A 236 3.72 -1.05 18.16
N GLY A 237 2.97 -2.14 18.09
CA GLY A 237 2.25 -2.73 19.20
C GLY A 237 0.81 -3.05 18.81
N ALA A 238 0.02 -3.46 19.80
CA ALA A 238 -1.40 -3.77 19.62
C ALA A 238 -2.26 -2.57 19.18
N ASN A 239 -1.69 -1.36 19.11
CA ASN A 239 -2.36 -0.12 18.70
C ASN A 239 -1.88 0.38 17.33
N ALA A 240 -0.94 -0.30 16.66
CA ALA A 240 -0.54 0.07 15.30
C ALA A 240 -1.61 -0.45 14.31
N SER A 241 -1.98 0.39 13.34
CA SER A 241 -2.93 0.03 12.28
C SER A 241 -2.39 -1.12 11.42
N PHE A 242 -1.09 -1.08 11.12
CA PHE A 242 -0.37 -2.10 10.36
C PHE A 242 0.76 -2.69 11.21
N VAL A 243 0.66 -3.98 11.54
CA VAL A 243 1.63 -4.66 12.41
C VAL A 243 2.77 -5.32 11.61
N ASN A 244 2.51 -5.60 10.32
CA ASN A 244 3.39 -6.40 9.46
C ASN A 244 4.50 -5.59 8.77
N ILE A 245 4.37 -4.26 8.70
CA ILE A 245 5.37 -3.33 8.13
C ILE A 245 6.79 -3.61 8.67
N LEU A 246 6.93 -3.84 9.98
CA LEU A 246 8.25 -4.04 10.60
C LEU A 246 8.94 -5.32 10.17
N SER A 247 8.18 -6.38 9.89
CA SER A 247 8.74 -7.64 9.38
C SER A 247 9.14 -7.55 7.92
N ALA A 248 8.53 -6.64 7.15
CA ALA A 248 8.84 -6.39 5.76
C ALA A 248 10.06 -5.47 5.57
N CYS A 249 10.53 -4.76 6.61
CA CYS A 249 11.70 -3.90 6.50
C CYS A 249 12.98 -4.63 6.05
N THR A 250 13.77 -3.94 5.22
CA THR A 250 15.01 -4.51 4.69
C THR A 250 16.03 -4.84 5.78
N THR A 251 16.67 -6.01 5.63
CA THR A 251 17.75 -6.46 6.53
C THR A 251 19.15 -5.97 6.12
N ASN A 252 19.26 -5.30 4.97
CA ASN A 252 20.55 -4.93 4.37
C ASN A 252 21.17 -3.68 5.00
N VAL A 253 20.38 -2.86 5.69
CA VAL A 253 20.84 -1.63 6.34
C VAL A 253 20.91 -1.86 7.86
N THR A 254 22.05 -1.54 8.47
CA THR A 254 22.25 -1.66 9.93
C THR A 254 22.91 -0.41 10.49
N GLY A 255 22.61 -0.07 11.74
CA GLY A 255 23.28 1.03 12.45
C GLY A 255 22.66 2.41 12.28
N VAL A 256 21.38 2.48 11.95
CA VAL A 256 20.62 3.75 11.91
C VAL A 256 20.27 4.17 13.34
N VAL A 257 20.26 5.49 13.60
CA VAL A 257 19.93 6.06 14.91
C VAL A 257 18.41 6.11 15.04
N GLY A 258 17.86 5.31 15.94
CA GLY A 258 16.40 5.08 16.04
C GLY A 258 16.12 3.63 15.70
N GLU A 259 15.48 2.92 16.63
CA GLU A 259 15.38 1.45 16.59
C GLU A 259 14.53 0.96 15.40
N ASP A 260 13.50 1.73 14.98
CA ASP A 260 12.59 1.36 13.88
C ASP A 260 12.08 2.59 13.12
N LEU A 261 12.38 2.69 11.83
CA LEU A 261 12.10 3.89 11.04
C LEU A 261 12.12 3.67 9.52
N TRP A 262 11.49 4.58 8.78
CA TRP A 262 11.59 4.71 7.32
C TRP A 262 12.96 5.27 6.91
N LEU A 263 13.56 4.73 5.86
CA LEU A 263 14.92 5.12 5.43
C LEU A 263 14.94 6.29 4.43
N GLY A 264 13.84 6.55 3.73
CA GLY A 264 13.65 7.71 2.83
C GLY A 264 13.36 9.03 3.57
N THR A 265 12.96 10.04 2.82
CA THR A 265 12.37 11.31 3.33
C THR A 265 10.85 11.18 3.43
N ASP A 266 10.19 12.16 4.02
CA ASP A 266 8.75 12.19 4.29
C ASP A 266 7.99 12.98 3.23
N PRO A 267 7.18 12.34 2.38
CA PRO A 267 6.44 13.03 1.32
C PRO A 267 5.37 14.05 1.74
N LEU A 268 5.28 14.37 3.02
CA LEU A 268 4.33 15.30 3.60
C LEU A 268 5.01 16.45 4.35
N LEU A 269 6.34 16.45 4.46
CA LEU A 269 7.10 17.42 5.25
C LEU A 269 8.35 17.88 4.49
N ASP A 270 8.40 19.20 4.27
CA ASP A 270 9.48 19.89 3.55
C ASP A 270 10.90 19.68 4.09
N ASP A 271 11.06 19.33 5.36
CA ASP A 271 12.35 19.18 6.05
C ASP A 271 12.22 18.01 7.04
N SER A 272 12.38 16.79 6.51
CA SER A 272 12.13 15.53 7.23
C SER A 272 13.38 14.73 7.54
N ASP A 273 14.52 15.28 7.14
CA ASP A 273 15.84 14.73 7.30
C ASP A 273 16.19 14.40 8.77
N ARG A 274 17.22 13.56 8.91
CA ARG A 274 17.66 13.01 10.20
C ARG A 274 19.01 13.52 10.63
N TYR A 275 19.67 14.33 9.81
CA TYR A 275 21.07 14.61 10.00
C TYR A 275 21.44 16.03 9.61
N SER A 276 21.70 16.86 10.63
CA SER A 276 22.21 18.20 10.34
C SER A 276 23.67 18.20 9.92
N TRP A 277 23.97 19.02 8.91
CA TRP A 277 25.33 19.33 8.50
C TRP A 277 25.88 20.57 9.24
N ASP A 278 26.80 20.35 10.19
CA ASP A 278 27.38 21.45 11.00
C ASP A 278 28.57 22.19 10.34
N GLY A 279 28.87 21.89 9.07
CA GLY A 279 30.05 22.38 8.36
C GLY A 279 31.29 21.50 8.45
N PHE A 280 31.28 20.47 9.31
CA PHE A 280 32.42 19.56 9.53
C PHE A 280 32.03 18.09 9.57
N ALA A 281 30.86 17.75 10.10
CA ALA A 281 30.35 16.40 10.19
C ALA A 281 28.81 16.35 10.15
N VAL A 282 28.29 15.29 9.57
CA VAL A 282 26.88 14.90 9.60
C VAL A 282 26.54 14.42 11.01
N ARG A 283 25.58 15.06 11.69
CA ARG A 283 25.20 14.72 13.07
C ARG A 283 23.74 14.28 13.14
N PRO A 284 23.43 13.18 13.84
CA PRO A 284 22.04 12.76 13.98
C PRO A 284 21.23 13.79 14.77
N LEU A 285 20.12 14.20 14.19
CA LEU A 285 19.04 14.91 14.84
C LEU A 285 18.17 13.83 15.49
N TYR A 286 18.27 13.72 16.81
CA TYR A 286 17.41 12.82 17.59
C TYR A 286 17.06 13.50 18.91
N PRO A 287 15.79 13.53 19.34
CA PRO A 287 14.59 12.95 18.71
C PRO A 287 13.84 13.91 17.76
N SER A 288 14.49 15.00 17.33
CA SER A 288 13.96 15.96 16.35
C SER A 288 14.27 15.47 14.94
N PHE A 289 13.45 15.85 13.97
CA PHE A 289 13.75 15.81 12.54
C PHE A 289 13.84 17.25 12.02
N GLY A 290 14.44 17.40 10.85
CA GLY A 290 14.59 18.66 10.14
C GLY A 290 15.69 19.57 10.67
N ASP A 291 16.51 20.08 9.77
CA ASP A 291 17.66 20.94 10.04
C ASP A 291 17.51 22.38 9.48
N GLY A 292 16.39 22.62 8.81
CA GLY A 292 16.00 23.88 8.17
C GLY A 292 16.37 23.97 6.69
N MET A 293 16.79 22.86 6.08
CA MET A 293 17.06 22.74 4.65
C MET A 293 16.02 21.80 4.01
N PRO A 294 15.42 22.18 2.86
CA PRO A 294 14.43 21.31 2.23
C PRO A 294 15.01 19.98 1.76
N ASP A 295 14.25 18.89 1.85
CA ASP A 295 14.68 17.57 1.45
C ASP A 295 15.06 17.54 -0.06
N GLY A 296 14.29 18.23 -0.90
CA GLY A 296 14.57 18.44 -2.32
C GLY A 296 15.87 19.19 -2.61
N TRP A 297 16.40 19.98 -1.67
CA TRP A 297 17.76 20.53 -1.76
C TRP A 297 18.81 19.51 -1.35
N GLU A 298 18.55 18.77 -0.27
CA GLU A 298 19.48 17.82 0.32
C GLU A 298 19.79 16.64 -0.60
N VAL A 299 18.82 16.18 -1.39
CA VAL A 299 19.05 15.11 -2.37
C VAL A 299 20.16 15.45 -3.38
N HIS A 300 20.42 16.73 -3.62
CA HIS A 300 21.45 17.20 -4.54
C HIS A 300 22.75 17.66 -3.86
N PHE A 301 22.69 18.11 -2.60
CA PHE A 301 23.80 18.80 -1.95
C PHE A 301 24.16 18.33 -0.54
N GLY A 302 23.39 17.40 0.04
CA GLY A 302 23.58 16.77 1.35
C GLY A 302 24.72 15.75 1.42
#